data_AF-A0A397VW55-F1
#
_entry.id   AF-A0A397VW55-F1
#
_cell.length_a   1.000
_cell.length_b   1.000
_cell.length_c   1.000
_cell.angle_alpha   90.00
_cell.angle_beta   90.00
_cell.angle_gamma   90.00
#
_symmetry.space_group_name_H-M   'P 1'
#
loop_
_entity.id
_entity.type
_entity.pdbx_description
1 polymer ?
#
loop_
_entity_poly.entity_id
_entity_poly.type
_entity_poly.pdbx_seq_one_letter_code
_entity_poly.pdbx_strand_id
1 'polypeptide(L)'
;MVSATMDEYCSMPDNKTVDIKIIGSTFNQAGERYYVQMDPNFVRNKLLYEPLPGIDQGIVNYNSTYQGRPSEEAAICIARLTADATKKFQDLPPENQTTYFNSLFKEIAKKLPVRYERLTTDGNFQYVYSSGSNNPNIEFEVRVNLTDSKQKENSVPGVNRLLASNRKVIYGVNIKILLSH
;
A
#
# COMPACT_ATOMS: atom_id res chain seq x y z
N MET A 1 -3.09 -5.02 -7.34
CA MET A 1 -3.80 -5.18 -8.61
C MET A 1 -3.68 -3.87 -9.37
N VAL A 2 -3.09 -3.89 -10.57
CA VAL A 2 -3.02 -2.72 -11.46
C VAL A 2 -4.11 -2.91 -12.51
N SER A 3 -5.00 -1.93 -12.67
CA SER A 3 -6.02 -1.97 -13.74
C SER A 3 -5.42 -1.44 -15.04
N ALA A 4 -5.86 -1.99 -16.17
CA ALA A 4 -5.49 -1.51 -17.51
C ALA A 4 -5.85 -0.03 -17.75
N THR A 5 -6.81 0.51 -16.99
CA THR A 5 -7.26 1.90 -17.06
C THR A 5 -6.44 2.86 -16.21
N MET A 6 -5.39 2.39 -15.53
CA MET A 6 -4.51 3.23 -14.74
C MET A 6 -3.34 3.71 -15.61
N ASP A 7 -3.54 4.77 -16.38
CA ASP A 7 -2.56 5.29 -17.35
C ASP A 7 -1.17 5.61 -16.75
N GLU A 8 -1.09 5.87 -15.43
CA GLU A 8 0.18 6.07 -14.70
C GLU A 8 1.00 4.76 -14.55
N TYR A 9 0.33 3.61 -14.61
CA TYR A 9 0.90 2.28 -14.30
C TYR A 9 0.78 1.28 -15.44
N CYS A 10 -0.09 1.51 -16.41
CA CYS A 10 -0.31 0.63 -17.55
C CYS A 10 -0.42 1.49 -18.81
N SER A 11 0.38 1.18 -19.83
CA SER A 11 0.31 1.85 -21.13
C SER A 11 0.55 0.85 -22.26
N MET A 12 0.23 1.27 -23.48
CA MET A 12 0.40 0.44 -24.68
C MET A 12 1.01 1.29 -25.81
N PRO A 13 2.33 1.51 -25.82
CA PRO A 13 2.96 2.53 -26.68
C PRO A 13 2.84 2.26 -28.18
N ASP A 14 2.77 1.00 -28.61
CA ASP A 14 2.82 0.59 -30.02
C ASP A 14 1.65 -0.32 -30.45
N ASN A 15 0.60 -0.43 -29.62
CA ASN A 15 -0.53 -1.35 -29.78
C ASN A 15 -0.16 -2.86 -29.84
N LYS A 16 1.07 -3.23 -29.46
CA LYS A 16 1.54 -4.62 -29.43
C LYS A 16 2.16 -5.00 -28.09
N THR A 17 2.69 -4.01 -27.38
CA THR A 17 3.39 -4.14 -26.11
C THR A 17 2.57 -3.48 -25.01
N VAL A 18 2.34 -4.21 -23.92
CA VAL A 18 1.77 -3.62 -22.69
C VAL A 18 2.92 -3.33 -21.74
N ASP A 19 3.11 -2.05 -21.44
CA ASP A 19 4.07 -1.60 -20.43
C ASP A 19 3.36 -1.48 -19.09
N ILE A 20 3.81 -2.26 -18.11
CA ILE A 20 3.32 -2.21 -16.73
C ILE A 20 4.41 -1.67 -15.84
N LYS A 21 4.20 -0.49 -15.27
CA LYS A 21 5.09 0.10 -14.29
C LYS A 21 4.89 -0.55 -12.93
N ILE A 22 5.87 -1.34 -12.51
CA ILE A 22 5.88 -1.93 -11.19
C ILE A 22 6.25 -0.86 -10.15
N ILE A 23 5.44 -0.74 -9.11
CA ILE A 23 5.72 0.17 -7.99
C ILE A 23 7.01 -0.33 -7.32
N GLY A 24 7.95 0.58 -7.01
CA GLY A 24 9.25 0.22 -6.43
C GLY A 24 9.16 -0.49 -5.07
N SER A 25 7.96 -0.53 -4.48
CA SER A 25 7.66 -1.24 -3.27
C SER A 25 7.12 -2.65 -3.47
N THR A 26 6.92 -3.13 -4.70
CA THR A 26 6.35 -4.46 -4.97
C THR A 26 7.30 -5.59 -4.54
N PHE A 27 8.60 -5.48 -4.85
CA PHE A 27 9.62 -6.50 -4.55
C PHE A 27 10.37 -6.18 -3.26
N ASN A 28 9.66 -6.18 -2.13
CA ASN A 28 10.18 -5.63 -0.89
C ASN A 28 10.63 -6.67 0.14
N GLN A 29 10.30 -7.95 -0.04
CA GLN A 29 10.73 -9.03 0.84
C GLN A 29 11.98 -9.69 0.27
N ALA A 30 12.99 -9.88 1.11
CA ALA A 30 14.26 -10.47 0.71
C ALA A 30 14.10 -11.98 0.44
N GLY A 31 14.55 -12.46 -0.72
CA GLY A 31 14.52 -13.89 -1.06
C GLY A 31 13.14 -14.45 -1.42
N GLU A 32 12.09 -13.62 -1.37
CA GLU A 32 10.74 -14.02 -1.77
C GLU A 32 10.55 -14.05 -3.29
N ARG A 33 9.62 -14.89 -3.74
CA ARG A 33 9.26 -15.02 -5.15
C ARG A 33 7.95 -14.31 -5.44
N TYR A 34 8.00 -13.39 -6.39
CA TYR A 34 6.85 -12.62 -6.86
C TYR A 34 6.41 -13.14 -8.22
N TYR A 35 5.10 -13.17 -8.45
CA TYR A 35 4.50 -13.65 -9.69
C TYR A 35 3.76 -12.51 -10.38
N VAL A 36 3.82 -12.49 -11.71
CA VAL A 36 2.92 -11.66 -12.51
C VAL A 36 1.79 -12.56 -12.97
N GLN A 37 0.57 -12.16 -12.63
CA GLN A 37 -0.65 -12.73 -13.14
C GLN A 37 -1.38 -11.64 -13.93
N MET A 38 -1.93 -12.01 -15.08
CA MET A 38 -2.73 -11.13 -15.92
C MET A 38 -4.05 -11.84 -16.18
N ASP A 39 -5.17 -11.16 -15.90
CA ASP A 39 -6.48 -11.77 -16.10
C ASP A 39 -6.74 -12.03 -17.59
N PRO A 40 -7.49 -13.09 -17.93
CA PRO A 40 -8.02 -13.25 -19.28
C PRO A 40 -8.78 -11.99 -19.71
N ASN A 41 -8.70 -11.64 -21.00
CA ASN A 41 -9.33 -10.46 -21.57
C ASN A 41 -8.72 -9.11 -21.16
N PHE A 42 -7.60 -9.09 -20.42
CA PHE A 42 -6.87 -7.86 -20.09
C PHE A 42 -6.38 -7.13 -21.37
N VAL A 43 -5.94 -7.90 -22.37
CA VAL A 43 -5.63 -7.42 -23.73
C VAL A 43 -6.61 -8.05 -24.71
N ARG A 44 -6.91 -7.34 -25.81
CA ARG A 44 -7.71 -7.87 -26.92
C ARG A 44 -7.00 -7.67 -28.24
N ASN A 45 -7.25 -8.58 -29.18
CA ASN A 45 -6.87 -8.39 -30.56
C ASN A 45 -7.67 -7.23 -31.16
N LYS A 46 -6.97 -6.23 -31.74
CA LYS A 46 -7.63 -5.04 -32.29
C LYS A 46 -8.48 -5.33 -33.55
N LEU A 47 -8.11 -6.34 -34.34
CA LEU A 47 -8.78 -6.68 -35.60
C LEU A 47 -10.01 -7.57 -35.37
N LEU A 48 -9.87 -8.60 -34.53
CA LEU A 48 -10.92 -9.58 -34.27
C LEU A 48 -11.79 -9.20 -33.07
N TYR A 49 -11.35 -8.21 -32.28
CA TYR A 49 -11.96 -7.82 -31.00
C TYR A 49 -12.04 -8.96 -29.97
N GLU A 50 -11.30 -10.04 -30.22
CA GLU A 50 -11.24 -11.22 -29.37
C GLU A 50 -10.30 -10.99 -28.19
N PRO A 51 -10.67 -11.44 -26.98
CA PRO A 51 -9.77 -11.38 -25.86
C PRO A 51 -8.58 -12.31 -26.00
N LEU A 52 -7.44 -11.86 -25.50
CA LEU A 52 -6.25 -12.69 -25.39
C LEU A 52 -6.25 -13.44 -24.04
N PRO A 53 -5.68 -14.66 -24.00
CA PRO A 53 -5.46 -15.36 -22.75
C PRO A 53 -4.57 -14.53 -21.83
N GLY A 54 -4.82 -14.67 -20.54
CA GLY A 54 -4.03 -14.03 -19.50
C GLY A 54 -2.65 -14.67 -19.33
N ILE A 55 -1.97 -14.25 -18.26
CA ILE A 55 -0.74 -14.89 -17.78
C ILE A 55 -1.09 -15.56 -16.46
N ASP A 56 -0.96 -16.88 -16.42
CA ASP A 56 -1.19 -17.64 -15.20
C ASP A 56 -0.05 -17.48 -14.19
N GLN A 57 -0.37 -17.67 -12.91
CA GLN A 57 0.59 -17.62 -11.82
C GLN A 57 1.76 -18.60 -12.07
N GLY A 58 2.99 -18.12 -11.90
CA GLY A 58 4.19 -18.96 -12.01
C GLY A 58 4.90 -18.88 -13.36
N ILE A 59 4.19 -18.50 -14.44
CA ILE A 59 4.79 -18.37 -15.78
C ILE A 59 5.89 -17.29 -15.78
N VAL A 60 5.53 -16.10 -15.29
CA VAL A 60 6.48 -14.99 -15.11
C VAL A 60 6.68 -14.79 -13.61
N ASN A 61 7.91 -15.02 -13.16
CA ASN A 61 8.27 -14.86 -11.75
C ASN A 61 9.62 -14.16 -11.58
N TYR A 62 9.74 -13.46 -10.45
CA TYR A 62 10.92 -12.71 -10.08
C TYR A 62 11.30 -13.08 -8.66
N ASN A 63 12.57 -13.46 -8.47
CA ASN A 63 13.13 -13.59 -7.13
C ASN A 63 13.60 -12.21 -6.70
N SER A 64 13.10 -11.76 -5.55
CA SER A 64 13.49 -10.47 -5.01
C SER A 64 14.93 -10.49 -4.52
N THR A 65 15.74 -9.61 -5.09
CA THR A 65 17.11 -9.32 -4.64
C THR A 65 17.14 -8.25 -3.55
N TYR A 66 15.98 -7.87 -2.99
CA TYR A 66 15.90 -6.84 -1.98
C TYR A 66 16.77 -7.19 -0.77
N GLN A 67 17.74 -6.32 -0.48
CA GLN A 67 18.61 -6.39 0.68
C GLN A 67 18.26 -5.22 1.59
N GLY A 68 17.15 -5.33 2.31
CA GLY A 68 16.80 -4.35 3.33
C GLY A 68 17.74 -4.50 4.51
N ARG A 69 18.62 -3.51 4.73
CA ARG A 69 19.38 -3.46 5.99
C ARG A 69 18.39 -3.33 7.13
N PRO A 70 18.48 -4.15 8.20
CA PRO A 70 17.78 -3.89 9.44
C PRO A 70 18.00 -2.42 9.82
N SER A 71 16.94 -1.76 10.23
CA SER A 71 17.08 -0.43 10.80
C SER A 71 17.50 -0.58 12.24
N GLU A 72 18.38 0.29 12.69
CA GLU A 72 18.66 0.45 14.12
C GLU A 72 17.62 1.38 14.79
N GLU A 73 16.82 2.10 13.99
CA GLU A 73 15.81 3.03 14.44
C GLU A 73 14.40 2.66 13.94
N ALA A 74 13.40 2.80 14.81
CA ALA A 74 12.00 2.71 14.41
C ALA A 74 11.65 3.91 13.53
N ALA A 75 10.71 3.74 12.60
CA ALA A 75 10.24 4.85 11.79
C ALA A 75 8.91 5.37 12.30
N ILE A 76 8.70 6.66 12.05
CA ILE A 76 7.45 7.35 12.33
C ILE A 76 6.93 7.91 11.02
N CYS A 77 5.65 7.73 10.75
CA CYS A 77 4.95 8.35 9.63
C CYS A 77 3.58 8.86 10.08
N ILE A 78 3.04 9.83 9.35
CA ILE A 78 1.72 10.39 9.64
C ILE A 78 0.73 9.78 8.66
N ALA A 79 -0.33 9.16 9.17
CA ALA A 79 -1.44 8.71 8.35
C ALA A 79 -2.61 9.69 8.46
N ARG A 80 -3.29 9.94 7.34
CA ARG A 80 -4.49 10.76 7.26
C ARG A 80 -5.67 9.92 6.81
N LEU A 81 -6.76 9.89 7.59
CA LEU A 81 -8.01 9.27 7.19
C LEU A 81 -8.66 10.06 6.04
N THR A 82 -9.34 9.38 5.12
CA THR A 82 -10.21 10.07 4.14
C THR A 82 -11.36 10.78 4.85
N ALA A 83 -12.06 11.68 4.15
CA ALA A 83 -13.22 12.38 4.73
C ALA A 83 -14.30 11.40 5.21
N ASP A 84 -14.63 10.39 4.40
CA ASP A 84 -15.62 9.36 4.75
C ASP A 84 -15.18 8.53 5.95
N ALA A 85 -13.90 8.16 6.02
CA ALA A 85 -13.35 7.43 7.15
C ALA A 85 -13.32 8.27 8.44
N THR A 86 -13.03 9.56 8.30
CA THR A 86 -13.05 10.50 9.42
C THR A 86 -14.45 10.59 10.01
N LYS A 87 -15.48 10.74 9.18
CA LYS A 87 -16.88 10.75 9.63
C LYS A 87 -17.25 9.45 10.35
N LYS A 88 -16.93 8.29 9.74
CA LYS A 88 -17.17 6.99 10.37
C LYS A 88 -16.47 6.83 11.72
N PHE A 89 -15.25 7.34 11.84
CA PHE A 89 -14.50 7.29 13.10
C PHE A 89 -15.13 8.19 14.18
N GLN A 90 -15.60 9.38 13.80
CA GLN A 90 -16.27 10.31 14.72
C GLN A 90 -17.59 9.75 15.26
N ASP A 91 -18.30 8.95 14.45
CA ASP A 91 -19.55 8.29 14.84
C ASP A 91 -19.31 7.09 15.79
N LEU A 92 -18.05 6.69 16.04
CA LEU A 92 -17.73 5.58 16.95
C LEU A 92 -17.71 6.03 18.42
N PRO A 93 -18.25 5.19 19.33
CA PRO A 93 -18.03 5.35 20.76
C PRO A 93 -16.52 5.34 21.12
N PRO A 94 -16.07 6.09 22.15
CA PRO A 94 -14.66 6.16 22.54
C PRO A 94 -13.98 4.80 22.73
N GLU A 95 -14.68 3.83 23.33
CA GLU A 95 -14.20 2.46 23.54
C GLU A 95 -13.90 1.69 22.25
N ASN A 96 -14.50 2.10 21.13
CA ASN A 96 -14.35 1.45 19.83
C ASN A 96 -13.27 2.09 18.95
N GLN A 97 -12.75 3.26 19.33
CA GLN A 97 -11.72 3.97 18.56
C GLN A 97 -10.40 3.19 18.49
N THR A 98 -10.00 2.52 19.59
CA THR A 98 -8.82 1.65 19.60
C THR A 98 -9.01 0.45 18.66
N THR A 99 -10.20 -0.15 18.66
CA THR A 99 -10.55 -1.26 17.77
C THR A 99 -10.54 -0.86 16.29
N TYR A 100 -10.91 0.39 15.99
CA TYR A 100 -10.80 0.95 14.65
C TYR A 100 -9.35 0.97 14.15
N PHE A 101 -8.42 1.52 14.92
CA PHE A 101 -6.99 1.56 14.52
C PHE A 101 -6.39 0.16 14.39
N ASN A 102 -6.75 -0.77 15.28
CA ASN A 102 -6.31 -2.16 15.17
C ASN A 102 -6.80 -2.83 13.88
N SER A 103 -8.06 -2.60 13.50
CA SER A 103 -8.63 -3.12 12.26
C SER A 103 -7.96 -2.49 11.05
N LEU A 104 -7.73 -1.18 11.10
CA LEU A 104 -7.02 -0.43 10.08
C LEU A 104 -5.61 -0.98 9.84
N PHE A 105 -4.81 -1.19 10.89
CA PHE A 105 -3.47 -1.76 10.77
C PHE A 105 -3.47 -3.19 10.23
N LYS A 106 -4.47 -4.01 10.55
CA LYS A 106 -4.64 -5.33 9.93
C LYS A 106 -4.91 -5.21 8.42
N GLU A 107 -5.67 -4.23 7.98
CA GLU A 107 -5.87 -3.99 6.54
C GLU A 107 -4.60 -3.47 5.85
N ILE A 108 -3.86 -2.55 6.49
CA ILE A 108 -2.56 -2.10 5.98
C ILE A 108 -1.61 -3.30 5.83
N ALA A 109 -1.50 -4.15 6.84
CA ALA A 109 -0.65 -5.35 6.83
C ALA A 109 -1.05 -6.40 5.78
N LYS A 110 -2.32 -6.41 5.35
CA LYS A 110 -2.77 -7.27 4.25
C LYS A 110 -2.41 -6.70 2.88
N LYS A 111 -2.37 -5.37 2.74
CA LYS A 111 -2.18 -4.69 1.43
C LYS A 111 -0.75 -4.27 1.17
N LEU A 112 -0.02 -3.97 2.23
CA LEU A 112 1.40 -3.78 2.23
C LEU A 112 1.98 -5.01 2.92
N PRO A 113 3.03 -5.65 2.40
CA PRO A 113 3.67 -6.79 3.06
C PRO A 113 4.52 -6.29 4.24
N VAL A 114 3.84 -5.68 5.21
CA VAL A 114 4.33 -5.27 6.52
C VAL A 114 3.56 -6.07 7.53
N ARG A 115 4.25 -6.58 8.55
CA ARG A 115 3.60 -7.23 9.68
C ARG A 115 2.74 -6.28 10.48
N TYR A 116 1.55 -6.75 10.86
CA TYR A 116 0.68 -6.02 11.77
C TYR A 116 1.38 -5.73 13.11
N GLU A 117 2.17 -6.67 13.62
CA GLU A 117 2.87 -6.53 14.92
C GLU A 117 3.90 -5.39 14.93
N ARG A 118 4.26 -4.88 13.75
CA ARG A 118 5.22 -3.79 13.59
C ARG A 118 4.55 -2.44 13.47
N LEU A 119 3.24 -2.39 13.27
CA LEU A 119 2.48 -1.16 13.15
C LEU A 119 1.88 -0.81 14.51
N THR A 120 2.26 0.34 15.06
CA THR A 120 1.67 0.86 16.28
C THR A 120 1.29 2.33 16.11
N THR A 121 0.43 2.80 17.00
CA THR A 121 0.10 4.22 17.16
C THR A 121 0.14 4.51 18.65
N ASP A 122 0.40 5.76 19.01
CA ASP A 122 0.24 6.23 20.39
C ASP A 122 -1.25 6.46 20.76
N GLY A 123 -2.15 6.33 19.78
CA GLY A 123 -3.59 6.55 19.93
C GLY A 123 -3.99 8.02 19.85
N ASN A 124 -3.01 8.93 19.73
CA ASN A 124 -3.27 10.35 19.57
C ASN A 124 -3.55 10.67 18.11
N PHE A 125 -4.46 11.61 17.92
CA PHE A 125 -4.83 12.08 16.59
C PHE A 125 -5.23 13.56 16.63
N GLN A 126 -5.11 14.21 15.48
CA GLN A 126 -5.43 15.62 15.29
C GLN A 126 -6.43 15.81 14.15
N TYR A 127 -7.30 16.82 14.29
CA TYR A 127 -8.19 17.25 13.23
C TYR A 127 -7.47 18.27 12.34
N VAL A 128 -7.39 17.97 11.05
CA VAL A 128 -6.76 18.84 10.05
C VAL A 128 -7.81 19.31 9.06
N TYR A 129 -7.96 20.63 8.96
CA TYR A 129 -8.88 21.28 8.05
C TYR A 129 -8.14 21.73 6.80
N SER A 130 -8.65 21.34 5.63
CA SER A 130 -8.18 21.91 4.36
C SER A 130 -8.79 23.30 4.18
N SER A 131 -8.05 24.25 3.61
CA SER A 131 -8.55 25.61 3.36
C SER A 131 -9.89 25.57 2.60
N GLY A 132 -10.95 26.13 3.20
CA GLY A 132 -12.30 26.14 2.62
C GLY A 132 -13.17 24.91 2.92
N SER A 133 -12.70 23.93 3.72
CA SER A 133 -13.50 22.79 4.16
C SER A 133 -13.89 22.91 5.63
N ASN A 134 -15.17 22.74 5.93
CA ASN A 134 -15.68 22.60 7.30
C ASN A 134 -15.55 21.16 7.83
N ASN A 135 -15.24 20.20 6.95
CA ASN A 135 -15.04 18.81 7.33
C ASN A 135 -13.55 18.55 7.53
N PRO A 136 -13.12 18.16 8.75
CA PRO A 136 -11.74 17.82 9.00
C PRO A 136 -11.40 16.44 8.44
N ASN A 137 -10.10 16.21 8.23
CA ASN A 137 -9.51 14.89 8.19
C ASN A 137 -8.85 14.59 9.52
N ILE A 138 -8.83 13.33 9.93
CA ILE A 138 -8.02 12.90 11.07
C ILE A 138 -6.61 12.55 10.60
N GLU A 139 -5.60 13.09 11.26
CA GLU A 139 -4.21 12.65 11.17
C GLU A 139 -3.75 11.99 12.46
N PHE A 140 -2.95 10.94 12.36
CA PHE A 140 -2.44 10.20 13.49
C PHE A 140 -1.07 9.60 13.16
N GLU A 141 -0.32 9.31 14.21
CA GLU A 141 1.01 8.71 14.10
C GLU A 141 0.90 7.20 13.83
N VAL A 142 1.70 6.72 12.87
CA VAL A 142 1.96 5.29 12.66
C VAL A 142 3.45 5.05 12.83
N ARG A 143 3.79 4.29 13.87
CA ARG A 143 5.14 3.80 14.11
C ARG A 143 5.33 2.45 13.43
N VAL A 144 6.51 2.30 12.83
CA VAL A 144 7.01 1.04 12.29
C VAL A 144 8.15 0.58 13.19
N ASN A 145 7.88 -0.41 14.02
CA ASN A 145 8.84 -0.97 14.96
C ASN A 145 9.99 -1.71 14.25
N LEU A 146 11.10 -1.78 14.96
CA LEU A 146 12.32 -2.47 14.56
C LEU A 146 12.05 -3.92 14.16
N THR A 147 12.87 -4.40 13.24
CA THR A 147 12.91 -5.81 12.85
C THR A 147 13.79 -6.54 13.85
N ASP A 148 13.25 -7.52 14.61
CA ASP A 148 14.11 -8.44 15.37
C ASP A 148 14.88 -9.32 14.37
N SER A 149 16.11 -9.72 14.71
CA SER A 149 16.95 -10.71 14.04
C SER A 149 16.22 -11.99 13.57
N LYS A 150 15.08 -12.32 14.21
CA LYS A 150 14.20 -13.45 13.85
C LYS A 150 13.22 -13.17 12.71
N GLN A 151 13.01 -11.91 12.34
CA GLN A 151 12.10 -11.46 11.29
C GLN A 151 12.89 -11.19 10.00
N LYS A 152 12.85 -12.11 9.04
CA LYS A 152 13.57 -12.00 7.75
C LYS A 152 12.87 -11.09 6.72
N GLU A 153 11.91 -10.29 7.16
CA GLU A 153 11.02 -9.51 6.30
C GLU A 153 11.56 -8.09 6.03
N ASN A 154 10.77 -7.24 5.37
CA ASN A 154 11.12 -5.88 4.98
C ASN A 154 11.74 -5.11 6.14
N SER A 155 12.87 -4.42 5.94
CA SER A 155 13.39 -3.55 6.98
C SER A 155 12.51 -2.32 7.19
N VAL A 156 12.68 -1.59 8.30
CA VAL A 156 11.97 -0.31 8.51
C VAL A 156 12.15 0.65 7.31
N PRO A 157 13.36 0.86 6.75
CA PRO A 157 13.53 1.60 5.50
C PRO A 157 12.69 1.06 4.33
N GLY A 158 12.56 -0.27 4.22
CA GLY A 158 11.71 -0.92 3.23
C GLY A 158 10.23 -0.60 3.43
N VAL A 159 9.74 -0.68 4.67
CA VAL A 159 8.37 -0.32 5.02
C VAL A 159 8.10 1.16 4.77
N ASN A 160 9.01 2.05 5.13
CA ASN A 160 8.85 3.48 4.82
C ASN A 160 8.76 3.73 3.33
N ARG A 161 9.62 3.09 2.52
CA ARG A 161 9.57 3.21 1.05
C ARG A 161 8.26 2.66 0.49
N LEU A 162 7.73 1.60 1.09
CA LEU A 162 6.41 1.05 0.81
C LEU A 162 5.29 2.05 1.05
N LEU A 163 5.23 2.63 2.25
CA LEU A 163 4.23 3.61 2.65
C LEU A 163 4.34 4.86 1.77
N ALA A 164 5.57 5.31 1.49
CA ALA A 164 5.90 6.43 0.60
C ALA A 164 5.41 6.21 -0.83
N SER A 165 5.60 5.00 -1.38
CA SER A 165 5.18 4.69 -2.75
C SER A 165 3.65 4.61 -2.88
N ASN A 166 2.94 4.41 -1.76
CA ASN A 166 1.47 4.36 -1.69
C ASN A 166 0.84 5.68 -1.20
N ARG A 167 1.55 6.82 -1.37
CA ARG A 167 1.17 8.16 -0.85
C ARG A 167 -0.19 8.71 -1.31
N LYS A 168 -0.83 8.13 -2.34
CA LYS A 168 -2.05 8.67 -2.94
C LYS A 168 -3.31 8.13 -2.25
N VAL A 169 -3.47 6.81 -2.14
CA VAL A 169 -4.48 6.07 -1.35
C VAL A 169 -3.98 4.63 -1.28
N ILE A 170 -4.00 3.97 -0.11
CA ILE A 170 -3.86 2.51 -0.10
C ILE A 170 -5.22 1.96 -0.54
N TYR A 171 -5.36 1.61 -1.82
CA TYR A 171 -6.68 1.27 -2.39
C TYR A 171 -7.44 0.22 -1.56
N GLY A 172 -8.63 0.61 -1.10
CA GLY A 172 -9.54 -0.14 -0.22
C GLY A 172 -9.12 -0.20 1.25
N VAL A 173 -8.13 0.58 1.69
CA VAL A 173 -7.97 1.02 3.07
C VAL A 173 -8.25 2.53 3.01
N ASN A 174 -9.18 3.05 3.80
CA ASN A 174 -9.65 4.44 3.65
C ASN A 174 -8.67 5.47 4.24
N ILE A 175 -7.38 5.37 3.90
CA ILE A 175 -6.30 6.23 4.39
C ILE A 175 -5.36 6.70 3.28
N LYS A 176 -4.75 7.86 3.52
CA LYS A 176 -3.64 8.44 2.79
C LYS A 176 -2.44 8.57 3.73
N ILE A 177 -1.28 8.05 3.36
CA ILE A 177 -0.08 8.15 4.20
C ILE A 177 0.77 9.35 3.77
N LEU A 178 1.13 10.18 4.74
CA LEU A 178 1.96 11.36 4.62
C LEU A 178 3.29 11.08 5.34
N LEU A 179 4.40 11.13 4.59
CA LEU A 179 5.72 11.07 5.21
C LEU A 179 6.01 12.41 5.90
N SER A 180 6.48 12.36 7.15
CA SER A 180 7.19 13.46 7.77
C SER A 180 8.55 13.58 7.08
N HIS A 181 8.87 14.77 6.58
CA HIS A 181 10.18 15.12 6.03
C HIS A 181 11.17 15.42 7.16
#